data_AF-A0A182K708-F1
#
_entry.id   AF-A0A182K708-F1
#
_cell.length_a   1.000
_cell.length_b   1.000
_cell.length_c   1.000
_cell.angle_alpha   90.00
_cell.angle_beta   90.00
_cell.angle_gamma   90.00
#
_symmetry.space_group_name_H-M   'P 1'
#
loop_
_entity.id
_entity.type
_entity.pdbx_description
1 polymer ?
#
loop_
_entity_poly.entity_id
_entity_poly.type
_entity_poly.pdbx_seq_one_letter_code
_entity_poly.pdbx_strand_id
1 'polypeptide(L)'
;ILISDNLVTATNATPVDRAQQQQAAITRFVNVIKPLSIQQSRKIDMQLLRIHLQLLNPAYTLPSRSTPSKSLITGVQPETLSKVEKDLSLRFYLLECSEFTAKHTGENISKWVTDVLTKFFLPGKVVVIVSDNAANMKTASLKMCCDHLSCFAHSINLVVQHSISNSIQSVVNKCKAVVQHFKKKGVLH
;
A
#
# COMPACT_ATOMS: atom_id res chain seq x y z
N ILE A 1 17.18 7.83 -22.50
CA ILE A 1 18.18 8.54 -23.34
C ILE A 1 18.23 9.97 -22.84
N LEU A 2 19.24 10.30 -22.03
CA LEU A 2 19.85 11.63 -21.97
C LEU A 2 21.32 11.39 -21.65
N ILE A 3 22.15 11.91 -22.55
CA ILE A 3 23.59 11.71 -22.67
C ILE A 3 24.27 12.69 -21.72
N SER A 4 25.34 12.21 -21.09
CA SER A 4 26.27 12.99 -20.29
C SER A 4 27.15 13.83 -21.22
N ASP A 5 27.08 15.15 -21.09
CA ASP A 5 28.14 16.05 -21.53
C ASP A 5 28.57 16.89 -20.33
N ASN A 6 29.74 16.57 -19.78
CA ASN A 6 30.81 17.54 -19.57
C ASN A 6 32.02 16.86 -18.93
N LEU A 7 33.00 16.58 -19.79
CA LEU A 7 34.39 16.44 -19.40
C LEU A 7 34.99 17.85 -19.41
N VAL A 8 35.15 18.49 -18.25
CA VAL A 8 36.05 19.65 -18.11
C VAL A 8 36.81 19.55 -16.78
N THR A 9 38.07 19.15 -16.92
CA THR A 9 39.28 19.53 -16.16
C THR A 9 39.14 20.06 -14.74
N ALA A 10 39.67 19.31 -13.77
CA ALA A 10 40.30 19.85 -12.57
C ALA A 10 41.35 18.85 -12.04
N THR A 11 42.53 18.88 -12.65
CA THR A 11 43.78 18.46 -12.02
C THR A 11 44.00 19.32 -10.75
N ASN A 12 44.34 18.66 -9.64
CA ASN A 12 44.83 19.24 -8.37
C ASN A 12 43.80 19.58 -7.27
N ALA A 13 42.97 18.60 -6.87
CA ALA A 13 42.28 18.64 -5.57
C ALA A 13 43.00 17.75 -4.55
N THR A 14 43.28 18.27 -3.36
CA THR A 14 43.98 17.55 -2.29
C THR A 14 43.14 16.38 -1.76
N PRO A 15 43.72 15.37 -1.09
CA PRO A 15 42.99 14.17 -0.63
C PRO A 15 41.80 14.48 0.29
N VAL A 16 41.85 15.61 0.99
CA VAL A 16 40.80 16.08 1.91
C VAL A 16 39.58 16.61 1.16
N ASP A 17 39.78 17.32 0.04
CA ASP A 17 38.69 17.86 -0.79
C ASP A 17 37.87 16.76 -1.48
N ARG A 18 38.52 15.66 -1.89
CA ARG A 18 37.83 14.49 -2.48
C ARG A 18 36.93 13.78 -1.48
N ALA A 19 37.38 13.65 -0.22
CA ALA A 19 36.57 13.04 0.84
C ALA A 19 35.35 13.90 1.18
N GLN A 20 35.49 15.22 1.24
CA GLN A 20 34.37 16.14 1.45
C GLN A 20 33.39 16.17 0.27
N GLN A 21 33.87 16.14 -0.99
CA GLN A 21 33.00 16.05 -2.17
C GLN A 21 32.28 14.70 -2.27
N GLN A 22 32.94 13.59 -1.94
CA GLN A 22 32.30 12.27 -1.89
C GLN A 22 31.26 12.22 -0.77
N GLN A 23 31.56 12.77 0.41
CA GLN A 23 30.60 12.84 1.50
C GLN A 23 29.39 13.73 1.14
N ALA A 24 29.60 14.86 0.48
CA ALA A 24 28.51 15.73 0.00
C ALA A 24 27.66 15.05 -1.10
N ALA A 25 28.28 14.29 -2.00
CA ALA A 25 27.57 13.50 -3.01
C ALA A 25 26.76 12.36 -2.38
N ILE A 26 27.31 11.68 -1.37
CA ILE A 26 26.63 10.62 -0.60
C ILE A 26 25.49 11.23 0.22
N THR A 27 25.68 12.37 0.90
CA THR A 27 24.63 13.07 1.64
C THR A 27 23.52 13.57 0.70
N ARG A 28 23.85 13.96 -0.53
CA ARG A 28 22.86 14.33 -1.56
C ARG A 28 22.09 13.10 -2.06
N PHE A 29 22.75 11.96 -2.21
CA PHE A 29 22.13 10.68 -2.61
C PHE A 29 21.24 10.09 -1.51
N VAL A 30 21.69 10.12 -0.25
CA VAL A 30 20.94 9.68 0.93
C VAL A 30 19.71 10.56 1.17
N ASN A 31 19.79 11.87 0.91
CA ASN A 31 18.63 12.75 0.97
C ASN A 31 17.62 12.53 -0.17
N VAL A 32 18.05 11.99 -1.33
CA VAL A 32 17.17 11.55 -2.43
C VAL A 32 16.47 10.22 -2.12
N ILE A 33 17.07 9.39 -1.26
CA ILE A 33 16.50 8.10 -0.79
C ILE A 33 15.62 8.26 0.46
N LYS A 34 15.35 9.49 0.93
CA LYS A 34 14.14 9.69 1.75
C LYS A 34 12.96 9.15 0.96
N PRO A 35 12.16 8.22 1.51
CA PRO A 35 11.19 7.48 0.72
C PRO A 35 10.26 8.47 0.01
N LEU A 36 10.35 8.52 -1.31
CA LEU A 36 9.53 9.34 -2.22
C LEU A 36 8.02 8.98 -2.13
N SER A 37 7.65 8.04 -1.26
CA SER A 37 6.33 7.40 -1.20
C SER A 37 5.24 8.24 -0.54
N ILE A 38 5.55 9.34 0.16
CA ILE A 38 4.48 10.13 0.83
C ILE A 38 3.73 11.06 -0.15
N GLN A 39 4.28 11.36 -1.33
CA GLN A 39 3.68 12.36 -2.23
C GLN A 39 2.89 11.78 -3.42
N GLN A 40 3.01 10.48 -3.74
CA GLN A 40 2.44 9.93 -5.00
C GLN A 40 1.20 9.04 -4.85
N SER A 41 0.87 8.52 -3.66
CA SER A 41 -0.28 7.60 -3.49
C SER A 41 -1.64 8.20 -3.89
N ARG A 42 -1.85 9.50 -3.68
CA ARG A 42 -3.16 10.14 -3.90
C ARG A 42 -3.66 10.12 -5.36
N LYS A 43 -2.76 10.04 -6.36
CA LYS A 43 -3.16 10.03 -7.78
C LYS A 43 -3.59 8.65 -8.28
N ILE A 44 -3.02 7.59 -7.72
CA ILE A 44 -3.26 6.21 -8.16
C ILE A 44 -4.63 5.73 -7.64
N ASP A 45 -4.97 6.05 -6.39
CA ASP A 45 -6.24 5.66 -5.76
C ASP A 45 -7.46 6.20 -6.54
N MET A 46 -7.38 7.43 -7.05
CA MET A 46 -8.46 8.06 -7.81
C MET A 46 -8.69 7.42 -9.19
N GLN A 47 -7.66 6.85 -9.80
CA GLN A 47 -7.83 6.16 -11.09
C GLN A 47 -8.47 4.79 -10.91
N LEU A 48 -8.11 4.06 -9.86
CA LEU A 48 -8.73 2.80 -9.49
C LEU A 48 -10.22 2.97 -9.16
N LEU A 49 -10.57 4.02 -8.41
CA LEU A 49 -11.96 4.35 -8.10
C LEU A 49 -12.79 4.69 -9.36
N ARG A 50 -12.20 5.37 -10.35
CA ARG A 50 -12.87 5.68 -11.63
C ARG A 50 -13.23 4.42 -12.41
N ILE A 51 -12.29 3.47 -12.52
CA ILE A 51 -12.52 2.21 -13.24
C ILE A 51 -13.63 1.40 -12.56
N HIS A 52 -13.63 1.36 -11.22
CA HIS A 52 -14.66 0.63 -10.47
C HIS A 52 -16.07 1.22 -10.67
N LEU A 53 -16.21 2.55 -10.65
CA LEU A 53 -17.50 3.22 -10.85
C LEU A 53 -18.03 3.04 -12.28
N GLN A 54 -17.15 2.98 -13.28
CA GLN A 54 -17.51 2.68 -14.68
C GLN A 54 -18.01 1.24 -14.87
N LEU A 55 -17.50 0.29 -14.08
CA LEU A 55 -17.97 -1.11 -14.10
C LEU A 55 -19.34 -1.27 -13.43
N LEU A 56 -19.61 -0.51 -12.36
CA LEU A 56 -20.89 -0.56 -11.63
C LEU A 56 -22.01 0.19 -12.36
N ASN A 57 -21.69 1.31 -13.02
CA ASN A 57 -22.63 2.06 -13.84
C ASN A 57 -21.88 2.72 -15.00
N PRO A 58 -21.95 2.16 -16.23
CA PRO A 58 -21.23 2.68 -17.39
C PRO A 58 -21.61 4.11 -17.77
N ALA A 59 -22.82 4.56 -17.41
CA ALA A 59 -23.29 5.92 -17.66
C ALA A 59 -22.79 6.94 -16.62
N TYR A 60 -22.13 6.49 -15.55
CA TYR A 60 -21.66 7.36 -14.47
C TYR A 60 -20.30 7.99 -14.80
N THR A 61 -20.32 9.25 -15.24
CA THR A 61 -19.10 10.04 -15.44
C THR A 61 -18.63 10.63 -14.11
N LEU A 62 -17.42 10.29 -13.67
CA LEU A 62 -16.84 10.85 -12.44
C LEU A 62 -16.62 12.37 -12.62
N PRO A 63 -17.36 13.24 -11.92
CA PRO A 63 -17.23 14.68 -12.12
C PRO A 63 -15.87 15.17 -11.60
N SER A 64 -15.29 16.16 -12.31
CA SER A 64 -14.08 16.85 -11.84
C SER A 64 -14.36 17.54 -10.50
N ARG A 65 -13.38 17.52 -9.59
CA ARG A 65 -13.46 17.88 -8.16
C ARG A 65 -14.10 19.26 -7.86
N SER A 66 -14.31 20.12 -8.85
CA SER A 66 -14.90 21.45 -8.71
C SER A 66 -16.40 21.56 -9.01
N THR A 67 -17.02 20.56 -9.65
CA THR A 67 -18.39 20.70 -10.18
C THR A 67 -19.49 20.04 -9.32
N PRO A 68 -19.32 18.87 -8.67
CA PRO A 68 -20.40 18.35 -7.85
C PRO A 68 -20.56 19.21 -6.58
N SER A 69 -19.45 19.79 -6.10
CA SER A 69 -19.40 20.50 -4.82
C SER A 69 -20.15 21.83 -4.78
N LYS A 70 -20.45 22.44 -5.93
CA LYS A 70 -21.10 23.77 -6.00
C LYS A 70 -22.51 23.77 -6.58
N SER A 71 -22.86 22.75 -7.36
CA SER A 71 -24.15 22.69 -8.08
C SER A 71 -25.10 21.60 -7.56
N LEU A 72 -24.57 20.44 -7.14
CA LEU A 72 -25.39 19.34 -6.58
C LEU A 72 -25.58 19.48 -5.05
N ILE A 73 -24.64 20.15 -4.39
CA ILE A 73 -24.65 20.38 -2.94
C ILE A 73 -25.57 21.55 -2.55
N THR A 74 -25.89 22.47 -3.47
CA THR A 74 -26.69 23.67 -3.20
C THR A 74 -28.16 23.39 -2.86
N GLY A 75 -28.65 22.17 -3.10
CA GLY A 75 -29.96 21.70 -2.66
C GLY A 75 -29.94 20.91 -1.35
N VAL A 76 -28.76 20.56 -0.83
CA VAL A 76 -28.60 19.90 0.47
C VAL A 76 -28.33 21.01 1.49
N GLN A 77 -29.26 21.19 2.44
CA GLN A 77 -29.08 22.14 3.54
C GLN A 77 -27.67 21.98 4.14
N PRO A 78 -26.90 23.06 4.35
CA PRO A 78 -25.53 22.98 4.88
C PRO A 78 -25.45 22.28 6.24
N GLU A 79 -26.56 22.28 6.98
CA GLU A 79 -26.76 21.51 8.21
C GLU A 79 -26.77 19.99 7.98
N THR A 80 -27.35 19.53 6.87
CA THR A 80 -27.37 18.11 6.51
C THR A 80 -25.99 17.68 6.01
N LEU A 81 -25.29 18.52 5.24
CA LEU A 81 -23.91 18.25 4.83
C LEU A 81 -22.96 18.16 6.01
N SER A 82 -23.01 19.12 6.93
CA SER A 82 -22.14 19.10 8.11
C SER A 82 -22.44 17.92 9.04
N LYS A 83 -23.71 17.49 9.14
CA LYS A 83 -24.09 16.25 9.84
C LYS A 83 -23.51 15.02 9.15
N VAL A 84 -23.72 14.91 7.84
CA VAL A 84 -23.25 13.77 7.03
C VAL A 84 -21.71 13.72 6.96
N GLU A 85 -21.01 14.83 6.84
CA GLU A 85 -19.54 14.91 6.86
C GLU A 85 -18.97 14.50 8.22
N LYS A 86 -19.62 14.89 9.31
CA LYS A 86 -19.23 14.48 10.66
C LYS A 86 -19.44 12.97 10.86
N ASP A 87 -20.54 12.43 10.37
CA ASP A 87 -20.89 11.01 10.46
C ASP A 87 -20.06 10.13 9.51
N LEU A 88 -19.59 10.66 8.38
CA LEU A 88 -18.74 9.97 7.39
C LEU A 88 -17.23 10.13 7.65
N SER A 89 -16.84 10.74 8.78
CA SER A 89 -15.43 10.92 9.13
C SER A 89 -14.79 9.61 9.60
N LEU A 90 -14.32 8.80 8.63
CA LEU A 90 -13.56 7.59 8.92
C LEU A 90 -12.23 7.96 9.59
N ARG A 91 -11.96 7.30 10.72
CA ARG A 91 -10.72 7.45 11.48
C ARG A 91 -9.98 6.13 11.48
N PHE A 92 -8.67 6.19 11.26
CA PHE A 92 -7.78 5.04 11.27
C PHE A 92 -6.75 5.25 12.37
N TYR A 93 -6.58 4.23 13.21
CA TYR A 93 -5.62 4.23 14.30
C TYR A 93 -4.79 2.94 14.21
N LEU A 94 -3.46 3.10 14.27
CA LEU A 94 -2.56 1.96 14.43
C LEU A 94 -2.48 1.63 15.93
N LEU A 95 -2.98 0.45 16.30
CA LEU A 95 -2.94 0.00 17.70
C LEU A 95 -1.59 -0.64 18.03
N GLU A 96 -1.14 -1.59 17.21
CA GLU A 96 0.08 -2.36 17.46
C GLU A 96 0.73 -2.78 16.13
N CYS A 97 2.06 -2.75 16.09
CA CYS A 97 2.86 -3.29 14.99
C CYS A 97 4.14 -3.85 15.61
N SER A 98 4.13 -5.15 15.88
CA SER A 98 5.22 -5.84 16.55
C SER A 98 5.59 -7.12 15.81
N GLU A 99 6.82 -7.58 16.04
CA GLU A 99 7.27 -8.85 15.51
C GLU A 99 6.48 -10.01 16.16
N PHE A 100 5.94 -10.89 15.32
CA PHE A 100 5.18 -12.04 15.76
C PHE A 100 6.06 -13.29 15.73
N THR A 101 6.69 -13.62 16.86
CA THR A 101 7.66 -14.72 16.96
C THR A 101 7.01 -16.09 17.19
N ALA A 102 5.74 -16.12 17.60
CA ALA A 102 4.99 -17.35 17.80
C ALA A 102 4.63 -18.00 16.45
N LYS A 103 4.28 -19.30 16.47
CA LYS A 103 3.72 -19.96 15.29
C LYS A 103 2.45 -19.22 14.85
N HIS A 104 2.34 -18.92 13.56
CA HIS A 104 1.20 -18.23 12.93
C HIS A 104 -0.06 -19.11 12.84
N THR A 105 -0.46 -19.75 13.95
CA THR A 105 -1.71 -20.48 14.08
C THR A 105 -2.85 -19.51 14.41
N GLY A 106 -4.09 -19.87 14.05
CA GLY A 106 -5.25 -19.04 14.37
C GLY A 106 -5.41 -18.77 15.86
N GLU A 107 -5.04 -19.73 16.72
CA GLU A 107 -5.06 -19.59 18.19
C GLU A 107 -4.11 -18.50 18.70
N ASN A 108 -2.85 -18.55 18.25
CA ASN A 108 -1.85 -17.59 18.71
C ASN A 108 -2.16 -16.19 18.20
N ILE A 109 -2.67 -16.09 16.96
CA ILE A 109 -3.11 -14.82 16.37
C ILE A 109 -4.30 -14.26 17.15
N SER A 110 -5.35 -15.06 17.42
CA SER A 110 -6.52 -14.59 18.18
C SER A 110 -6.13 -14.11 19.58
N LYS A 111 -5.21 -14.83 20.24
CA LYS A 111 -4.70 -14.43 21.55
C LYS A 111 -3.97 -13.10 21.48
N TRP A 112 -3.03 -12.94 20.54
CA TRP A 112 -2.29 -11.69 20.38
C TRP A 112 -3.20 -10.51 20.07
N VAL A 113 -4.17 -10.65 19.16
CA VAL A 113 -5.13 -9.58 18.86
C VAL A 113 -5.96 -9.25 20.11
N THR A 114 -6.38 -10.25 20.87
CA THR A 114 -7.14 -10.05 22.12
C THR A 114 -6.32 -9.30 23.17
N ASP A 115 -5.02 -9.62 23.30
CA ASP A 115 -4.11 -8.93 24.21
C ASP A 115 -3.94 -7.46 23.82
N VAL A 116 -3.81 -7.18 22.51
CA VAL A 116 -3.76 -5.80 21.97
C VAL A 116 -5.07 -5.07 22.27
N LEU A 117 -6.24 -5.67 21.99
CA LEU A 117 -7.52 -5.04 22.27
C LEU A 117 -7.72 -4.75 23.77
N THR A 118 -7.24 -5.66 24.63
CA THR A 118 -7.28 -5.48 26.09
C THR A 118 -6.39 -4.32 26.53
N LYS A 119 -5.16 -4.23 26.00
CA LYS A 119 -4.21 -3.13 26.26
C LYS A 119 -4.81 -1.75 25.92
N PHE A 120 -5.65 -1.67 24.89
CA PHE A 120 -6.28 -0.42 24.46
C PHE A 120 -7.71 -0.22 24.99
N PHE A 121 -8.20 -1.06 25.90
CA PHE A 121 -9.56 -0.97 26.46
C PHE A 121 -10.67 -1.03 25.39
N LEU A 122 -10.46 -1.89 24.38
CA LEU A 122 -11.38 -2.15 23.28
C LEU A 122 -12.03 -3.57 23.24
N PRO A 123 -12.06 -4.38 24.32
CA PRO A 123 -12.73 -5.69 24.24
C PRO A 123 -14.22 -5.48 23.94
N GLY A 124 -14.78 -6.32 23.05
CA GLY A 124 -16.19 -6.27 22.65
C GLY A 124 -16.60 -5.08 21.76
N LYS A 125 -15.66 -4.21 21.38
CA LYS A 125 -15.93 -3.07 20.46
C LYS A 125 -15.61 -3.38 18.99
N VAL A 126 -15.04 -4.54 18.72
CA VAL A 126 -14.69 -4.98 17.36
C VAL A 126 -15.89 -5.68 16.75
N VAL A 127 -16.37 -5.14 15.63
CA VAL A 127 -17.51 -5.69 14.89
C VAL A 127 -17.04 -6.65 13.81
N VAL A 128 -15.98 -6.29 13.08
CA VAL A 128 -15.47 -7.03 11.94
C VAL A 128 -13.95 -6.98 11.90
N ILE A 129 -13.34 -8.09 11.47
CA ILE A 129 -11.91 -8.20 11.22
C ILE A 129 -11.69 -8.27 9.71
N VAL A 130 -10.94 -7.31 9.18
CA VAL A 130 -10.51 -7.30 7.77
C VAL A 130 -9.10 -7.86 7.68
N SER A 131 -8.91 -8.99 7.01
CA SER A 131 -7.58 -9.58 6.84
C SER A 131 -7.47 -10.37 5.53
N ASP A 132 -6.27 -10.85 5.18
CA ASP A 132 -6.12 -11.74 4.03
C ASP A 132 -6.92 -13.04 4.19
N ASN A 133 -6.99 -13.83 3.11
CA ASN A 133 -7.82 -15.02 3.05
C ASN A 133 -7.14 -16.27 3.63
N ALA A 134 -5.99 -16.14 4.30
CA ALA A 134 -5.28 -17.27 4.87
C ALA A 134 -6.12 -17.99 5.94
N ALA A 135 -5.98 -19.32 5.98
CA ALA A 135 -6.78 -20.17 6.85
C ALA A 135 -6.61 -19.81 8.34
N ASN A 136 -5.40 -19.47 8.76
CA ASN A 136 -5.09 -19.04 10.11
C ASN A 136 -5.81 -17.73 10.51
N MET A 137 -5.92 -16.75 9.60
CA MET A 137 -6.65 -15.49 9.84
C MET A 137 -8.16 -15.71 9.98
N LYS A 138 -8.72 -16.62 9.17
CA LYS A 138 -10.13 -17.04 9.29
C LYS A 138 -10.39 -17.74 10.62
N THR A 139 -9.52 -18.68 11.01
CA THR A 139 -9.62 -19.36 12.30
C THR A 139 -9.48 -18.39 13.48
N ALA A 140 -8.58 -17.42 13.40
CA ALA A 140 -8.41 -16.40 14.44
C ALA A 140 -9.69 -15.56 14.59
N SER A 141 -10.27 -15.10 13.49
CA SER A 141 -11.50 -14.30 13.50
C SER A 141 -12.68 -15.06 14.10
N LEU A 142 -12.83 -16.35 13.74
CA LEU A 142 -13.83 -17.24 14.31
C LEU A 142 -13.65 -17.41 15.83
N LYS A 143 -12.41 -17.61 16.29
CA LYS A 143 -12.10 -17.75 17.72
C LYS A 143 -12.38 -16.48 18.53
N MET A 144 -12.28 -15.33 17.90
CA MET A 144 -12.63 -14.05 18.50
C MET A 144 -14.13 -13.75 18.45
N CYS A 145 -14.94 -14.63 17.85
CA CYS A 145 -16.36 -14.40 17.61
C CYS A 145 -16.63 -13.10 16.83
N CYS A 146 -15.74 -12.74 15.90
CA CYS A 146 -15.90 -11.57 15.03
C CYS A 146 -16.16 -12.00 13.60
N ASP A 147 -16.97 -11.22 12.87
CA ASP A 147 -17.13 -11.43 11.44
C ASP A 147 -15.81 -11.21 10.71
N HIS A 148 -15.53 -12.06 9.71
CA HIS A 148 -14.34 -11.95 8.88
C HIS A 148 -14.71 -11.34 7.53
N LEU A 149 -14.02 -10.25 7.16
CA LEU A 149 -14.09 -9.65 5.85
C LEU A 149 -12.76 -9.85 5.11
N SER A 150 -12.84 -10.47 3.94
CA SER A 150 -11.69 -10.68 3.06
C SER A 150 -11.05 -9.38 2.60
N CYS A 151 -9.72 -9.32 2.63
CA CYS A 151 -8.96 -8.21 2.08
C CYS A 151 -9.19 -8.10 0.56
N PHE A 152 -9.68 -6.95 0.13
CA PHE A 152 -9.95 -6.66 -1.27
C PHE A 152 -8.70 -6.74 -2.15
N ALA A 153 -7.59 -6.13 -1.68
CA ALA A 153 -6.33 -6.13 -2.41
C ALA A 153 -5.77 -7.56 -2.59
N HIS A 154 -5.88 -8.39 -1.56
CA HIS A 154 -5.48 -9.80 -1.66
C HIS A 154 -6.36 -10.55 -2.66
N SER A 155 -7.66 -10.30 -2.66
CA SER A 155 -8.61 -10.93 -3.59
C SER A 155 -8.29 -10.58 -5.05
N ILE A 156 -8.00 -9.30 -5.36
CA ILE A 156 -7.55 -8.88 -6.69
C ILE A 156 -6.22 -9.57 -7.05
N ASN A 157 -5.25 -9.59 -6.13
CA ASN A 157 -3.97 -10.24 -6.40
C ASN A 157 -4.19 -11.73 -6.74
N LEU A 158 -5.06 -12.44 -6.02
CA LEU A 158 -5.39 -13.83 -6.36
C LEU A 158 -5.98 -13.94 -7.77
N VAL A 159 -6.94 -13.10 -8.15
CA VAL A 159 -7.53 -13.10 -9.50
C VAL A 159 -6.45 -12.90 -10.57
N VAL A 160 -5.57 -11.91 -10.39
CA VAL A 160 -4.48 -11.63 -11.33
C VAL A 160 -3.52 -12.82 -11.44
N GLN A 161 -3.11 -13.41 -10.30
CA GLN A 161 -2.21 -14.57 -10.28
C GLN A 161 -2.83 -15.78 -10.99
N HIS A 162 -4.11 -16.04 -10.79
CA HIS A 162 -4.83 -17.12 -11.49
C HIS A 162 -4.90 -16.85 -13.00
N SER A 163 -5.24 -15.63 -13.41
CA SER A 163 -5.29 -15.26 -14.83
C SER A 163 -3.94 -15.42 -15.52
N ILE A 164 -2.85 -14.98 -14.87
CA ILE A 164 -1.49 -15.15 -15.38
C ILE A 164 -1.13 -16.65 -15.49
N SER A 165 -1.44 -17.42 -14.45
CA SER A 165 -1.16 -18.86 -14.40
C SER A 165 -1.86 -19.64 -15.51
N ASN A 166 -3.06 -19.21 -15.89
CA ASN A 166 -3.85 -19.87 -16.92
C ASN A 166 -3.56 -19.36 -18.33
N SER A 167 -3.06 -18.13 -18.50
CA SER A 167 -2.92 -17.49 -19.82
C SER A 167 -1.48 -17.41 -20.33
N ILE A 168 -0.54 -16.93 -19.51
CA ILE A 168 0.82 -16.54 -19.97
C ILE A 168 1.94 -17.17 -19.14
N GLN A 169 1.64 -18.23 -18.39
CA GLN A 169 2.59 -18.83 -17.45
C GLN A 169 3.91 -19.29 -18.10
N SER A 170 3.87 -19.70 -19.37
CA SER A 170 5.08 -20.09 -20.12
C SER A 170 6.06 -18.93 -20.30
N VAL A 171 5.56 -17.73 -20.61
CA VAL A 171 6.38 -16.51 -20.74
C VAL A 171 6.93 -16.10 -19.37
N VAL A 172 6.08 -16.13 -18.35
CA VAL A 172 6.50 -15.83 -16.97
C VAL A 172 7.61 -16.77 -16.51
N ASN A 173 7.54 -18.06 -16.85
CA ASN A 173 8.57 -19.04 -16.49
C ASN A 173 9.91 -18.74 -17.19
N LYS A 174 9.89 -18.33 -18.47
CA LYS A 174 11.11 -17.92 -19.18
C LYS A 174 11.74 -16.68 -18.53
N CYS A 175 10.94 -15.66 -18.21
CA CYS A 175 11.43 -14.48 -17.51
C CYS A 175 12.00 -14.83 -16.13
N LYS A 176 11.32 -15.71 -15.37
CA LYS A 176 11.83 -16.21 -14.08
C LYS A 176 13.16 -16.93 -14.23
N ALA A 177 13.36 -17.72 -15.28
CA ALA A 177 14.64 -18.41 -15.53
C ALA A 177 15.78 -17.41 -15.78
N VAL A 178 15.53 -16.35 -16.55
CA VAL A 178 16.51 -15.27 -16.77
C VAL A 178 16.85 -14.57 -15.44
N VAL A 179 15.84 -14.17 -14.67
CA VAL A 179 16.04 -13.52 -13.35
C VAL A 179 16.83 -14.45 -12.41
N GLN A 180 16.52 -15.74 -12.38
CA GLN A 180 17.25 -16.72 -11.57
C GLN A 180 18.71 -16.86 -12.01
N HIS A 181 18.99 -16.81 -13.31
CA HIS A 181 20.37 -16.85 -13.81
C HIS A 181 21.18 -15.67 -13.26
N PHE A 182 20.64 -14.45 -13.35
CA PHE A 182 21.31 -13.25 -12.84
C PHE A 182 21.42 -13.23 -11.30
N LYS A 183 20.41 -13.73 -10.58
CA LYS A 183 20.49 -13.90 -9.12
C LYS A 183 21.61 -14.86 -8.71
N LYS A 184 21.75 -16.01 -9.37
CA LYS A 184 22.83 -16.98 -9.10
C LYS A 184 24.23 -16.41 -9.36
N LYS A 185 24.35 -15.49 -10.30
CA LYS A 185 25.61 -14.81 -10.65
C LYS A 185 25.90 -13.59 -9.76
N GLY A 186 25.04 -13.28 -8.78
CA GLY A 186 25.22 -12.14 -7.87
C GLY A 186 25.03 -10.76 -8.53
N VAL A 187 24.42 -10.71 -9.71
CA VAL A 187 24.15 -9.45 -10.45
C VAL A 187 22.86 -8.79 -9.96
N LEU A 188 21.92 -9.61 -9.45
CA LEU A 188 20.67 -9.16 -8.84
C LEU A 188 20.67 -9.58 -7.37
N HIS A 189 20.54 -8.62 -6.47
CA HIS A 189 20.34 -8.84 -5.03
C HIS A 189 18.85 -8.96 -4.70
#